data_AF-A0A351GJH7-F1
#
_entry.id   AF-A0A351GJH7-F1
#
_cell.length_a   1.000
_cell.length_b   1.000
_cell.length_c   1.000
_cell.angle_alpha   90.00
_cell.angle_beta   90.00
_cell.angle_gamma   90.00
#
_symmetry.space_group_name_H-M   'P 1'
#
loop_
_entity.id
_entity.type
_entity.pdbx_description
1 polymer ?
#
loop_
_entity_poly.entity_id
_entity_poly.type
_entity_poly.pdbx_seq_one_letter_code
_entity_poly.pdbx_strand_id
1 'polypeptide(L)' 'LTPTTFEGSTFTINTTNGVVITDKGGNESTVQIADVQTSNGVIHAINRVLLPLE' A
#
# COMPACT_ATOMS: atom_id res chain seq x y z
N LEU A 1 1.21 9.92 -2.69
CA LEU A 1 0.63 9.33 -3.93
C LEU A 1 -0.75 8.78 -3.60
N THR A 2 -1.64 8.64 -4.59
CA THR A 2 -3.01 8.11 -4.40
C THR A 2 -3.40 7.14 -5.53
N PRO A 3 -2.87 5.91 -5.54
CA PRO A 3 -3.20 4.92 -6.56
C PRO A 3 -4.62 4.36 -6.39
N THR A 4 -5.14 3.79 -7.48
CA THR A 4 -6.40 3.04 -7.50
C THR A 4 -6.09 1.54 -7.50
N THR A 5 -6.78 0.78 -6.65
CA THR A 5 -6.66 -0.68 -6.58
C THR A 5 -7.45 -1.34 -7.72
N PHE A 6 -7.23 -2.64 -7.92
CA PHE A 6 -8.06 -3.44 -8.83
C PHE A 6 -9.52 -3.51 -8.39
N GLU A 7 -9.78 -3.43 -7.08
CA GLU A 7 -11.13 -3.40 -6.51
C GLU A 7 -11.85 -2.07 -6.82
N GLY A 8 -11.10 -0.98 -7.04
CA GLY A 8 -11.62 0.33 -7.44
C GLY A 8 -11.43 1.42 -6.38
N SER A 9 -11.18 1.03 -5.12
CA SER A 9 -10.84 1.95 -4.05
C SER A 9 -9.46 2.59 -4.21
N THR A 10 -9.22 3.70 -3.51
CA THR A 10 -7.91 4.35 -3.41
C THR A 10 -7.33 4.24 -2.01
N PHE A 11 -6.03 4.44 -1.87
CA PHE A 11 -5.33 4.62 -0.58
C PHE A 11 -4.27 5.70 -0.74
N THR A 12 -3.67 6.17 0.35
CA THR A 12 -2.59 7.14 0.28
C THR A 12 -1.25 6.47 0.55
N ILE A 13 -0.20 6.96 -0.11
CA ILE A 13 1.19 6.55 0.12
C ILE A 13 2.01 7.77 0.49
N ASN A 14 2.70 7.69 1.62
CA ASN A 14 3.70 8.63 2.10
C ASN A 14 5.09 7.98 2.00
N THR A 15 6.08 8.70 1.47
CA THR A 15 7.45 8.23 1.26
C THR A 15 8.49 9.07 1.99
N THR A 16 8.08 10.01 2.84
CA THR A 16 9.00 10.99 3.46
C THR A 16 9.95 10.35 4.46
N ASN A 17 9.48 9.35 5.22
CA ASN A 17 10.26 8.65 6.25
C ASN A 17 10.02 7.13 6.16
N GLY A 18 10.40 6.55 5.02
CA GLY A 18 9.98 5.20 4.62
C GLY A 18 8.62 5.20 3.92
N VAL A 19 8.18 4.02 3.48
CA VAL A 19 6.92 3.88 2.74
C VAL A 19 5.80 3.48 3.70
N VAL A 20 4.90 4.43 3.96
CA VAL A 20 3.70 4.25 4.77
C VAL A 20 2.48 4.36 3.87
N ILE A 21 1.58 3.40 4.02
CA ILE A 21 0.30 3.32 3.33
C ILE A 21 -0.79 3.60 4.35
N THR A 22 -1.68 4.54 4.07
CA THR A 22 -2.88 4.77 4.87
C THR A 22 -4.10 4.30 4.08
N ASP A 23 -4.83 3.33 4.64
CA ASP A 23 -6.08 2.83 4.06
C ASP A 23 -7.23 3.83 4.24
N LYS A 24 -8.40 3.49 3.68
CA LYS A 24 -9.59 4.36 3.74
C LYS A 24 -10.19 4.48 5.14
N GLY A 25 -9.95 3.51 6.01
CA GLY A 25 -10.30 3.56 7.43
C GLY A 25 -9.33 4.39 8.28
N GLY A 26 -8.27 4.94 7.67
CA GLY A 26 -7.23 5.70 8.37
C GLY A 26 -6.19 4.82 9.07
N ASN A 27 -6.18 3.50 8.82
CA ASN A 27 -5.15 2.64 9.38
C ASN A 27 -3.85 2.77 8.59
N GLU A 28 -2.73 2.82 9.31
CA GLU A 28 -1.41 2.87 8.70
C GLU A 28 -0.77 1.48 8.62
N SER A 29 -0.10 1.23 7.49
CA SER A 29 0.69 0.04 7.21
C SER A 29 2.06 0.46 6.70
N THR A 30 3.12 -0.19 7.15
CA THR A 30 4.50 0.12 6.73
C THR A 30 5.03 -0.98 5.81
N VAL A 31 5.70 -0.58 4.72
CA VAL A 31 6.40 -1.51 3.84
C VAL A 31 7.68 -1.99 4.52
N GLN A 32 7.82 -3.31 4.67
CA GLN A 32 8.98 -3.97 5.29
C GLN A 32 9.99 -4.47 4.25
N ILE A 33 9.51 -4.91 3.09
CA ILE A 33 10.34 -5.35 1.96
C ILE A 33 9.76 -4.68 0.71
N ALA A 34 10.60 -3.95 -0.01
CA ALA A 34 10.21 -3.26 -1.24
C ALA A 34 10.85 -3.91 -2.46
N ASP A 35 10.25 -3.64 -3.63
CA ASP A 35 10.85 -3.85 -4.94
C ASP A 35 11.18 -5.30 -5.32
N VAL A 36 10.45 -6.26 -4.76
CA VAL A 36 10.61 -7.67 -5.13
C VAL A 36 10.05 -7.88 -6.55
N GLN A 37 10.97 -8.09 -7.50
CA GLN A 37 10.65 -8.22 -8.93
C GLN A 37 9.93 -9.54 -9.22
N THR A 38 8.92 -9.47 -10.09
CA THR A 38 8.19 -10.63 -10.61
C THR A 38 8.03 -10.51 -12.13
N SER A 39 7.53 -11.56 -12.79
CA SER A 39 7.41 -11.59 -14.25
C SER A 39 6.49 -10.52 -14.85
N ASN A 40 5.58 -9.95 -14.05
CA ASN A 40 4.52 -9.04 -14.52
C ASN A 40 4.23 -7.89 -13.54
N GLY A 41 5.10 -7.64 -12.58
CA GLY A 41 4.88 -6.62 -11.57
C GLY A 41 5.92 -6.63 -10.45
N VAL A 42 5.58 -5.97 -9.36
CA VAL A 42 6.44 -5.81 -8.18
C VAL A 42 5.65 -6.10 -6.91
N ILE A 43 6.28 -6.72 -5.92
CA ILE A 43 5.70 -6.98 -4.61
C ILE A 43 6.34 -6.06 -3.58
N HIS A 44 5.48 -5.45 -2.75
CA HIS A 44 5.87 -4.74 -1.53
C HIS A 44 5.21 -5.44 -0.33
N ALA A 45 6.01 -6.00 0.59
CA ALA A 45 5.50 -6.67 1.79
C ALA A 45 5.17 -5.63 2.86
N ILE A 46 3.98 -5.74 3.46
CA ILE A 46 3.47 -4.82 4.50
C ILE A 46 3.19 -5.56 5.80
N ASN A 47 3.28 -4.85 6.92
CA ASN A 47 3.09 -5.42 8.26
C ASN A 47 1.62 -5.50 8.73
N ARG A 48 0.67 -5.02 7.92
CA ARG A 48 -0.76 -4.96 8.26
C ARG A 48 -1.62 -5.12 7.01
N VAL A 49 -2.81 -5.71 7.18
CA VAL A 49 -3.81 -5.87 6.13
C VAL A 49 -4.44 -4.52 5.80
N LEU A 50 -4.57 -4.20 4.50
CA LEU A 50 -5.33 -3.04 4.03
C LEU A 50 -6.82 -3.41 4.01
N LEU A 51 -7.65 -2.60 4.65
CA LEU A 51 -9.09 -2.80 4.63
C LEU A 51 -9.74 -1.80 3.64
N PRO A 52 -10.64 -2.26 2.77
CA PRO A 52 -11.48 -1.35 1.99
C PRO A 52 -12.44 -0.61 2.93
N LEU A 53 -12.89 0.57 2.51
CA LEU A 53 -14.03 1.23 3.13
C LEU A 53 -15.22 0.98 2.21
N GLU A 54 -16.22 0.29 2.73
CA GLU A 54 -17.54 0.09 2.08
C GLU A 54 -18.19 1.44 1.73
#